data_AF-A0A651H9G8-F1
#
_entry.id   AF-A0A651H9G8-F1
#
_cell.length_a   1.000
_cell.length_b   1.000
_cell.length_c   1.000
_cell.angle_alpha   90.00
_cell.angle_beta   90.00
_cell.angle_gamma   90.00
#
_symmetry.space_group_name_H-M   'P 1'
#
loop_
_entity.id
_entity.type
_entity.pdbx_description
1 polymer ?
#
loop_
_entity_poly.entity_id
_entity_poly.type
_entity_poly.pdbx_seq_one_letter_code
_entity_poly.pdbx_strand_id
1 'polypeptide(L)'
;EGELTIASTGKDENGRMKTEEYHVEGPVMIFLTTTAIDIDEELLNRCMVLTVDESREQTEAIHRLQREAETFDGLKRKVSRQRLLAVHRNAQRLLQPLAVVNPYAPRLTFLADRTRTRRDHLKYLTLIRTIALLHQYQRPVKERDGLRYIEATLADIEAANRIAHEVLGRSLDELPPQTRRLLTLLKTMVGERCREKGLDRDQCLFTRRQVREWSGWSNTQVKVHLDRLEDLEWILPRRGMRGSAFEYELLFDGDPEAGRPVLPGLIEAEGLKTHAYDGQFAGSESKFAGQTEKNTPPKRGQNGGVAEPADAAHPARQAASRPTEPETPGNAQGAEKKPVENRNVAITAN
;
A
#
# COMPACT_ATOMS: atom_id res chain seq x y z
N GLU A 1 11.53 9.27 -12.91
CA GLU A 1 10.36 9.38 -12.01
C GLU A 1 9.39 10.40 -12.60
N GLY A 2 8.09 10.12 -12.62
CA GLY A 2 7.08 11.01 -13.21
C GLY A 2 6.70 10.71 -14.67
N GLU A 3 7.16 9.59 -15.21
CA GLU A 3 6.81 9.10 -16.54
C GLU A 3 6.46 7.61 -16.45
N LEU A 4 5.38 7.19 -17.11
CA LEU A 4 4.98 5.79 -17.25
C LEU A 4 5.08 5.40 -18.72
N THR A 5 5.84 4.35 -19.00
CA THR A 5 5.90 3.72 -20.33
C THR A 5 5.13 2.40 -20.28
N ILE A 6 4.10 2.26 -21.12
CA ILE A 6 3.33 1.03 -21.28
C ILE A 6 3.55 0.50 -22.68
N ALA A 7 4.11 -0.70 -22.81
CA ALA A 7 4.14 -1.41 -24.07
C ALA A 7 2.79 -2.12 -24.28
N SER A 8 2.09 -1.79 -25.36
CA SER A 8 0.87 -2.49 -25.78
C SER A 8 1.03 -2.99 -27.20
N THR A 9 0.53 -4.20 -27.49
CA THR A 9 0.61 -4.77 -28.83
C THR A 9 -0.64 -4.43 -29.63
N GLY A 10 -0.49 -3.54 -30.61
CA GLY A 10 -1.52 -3.19 -31.57
C GLY A 10 -1.34 -3.91 -32.91
N LYS A 11 -2.37 -3.90 -33.75
CA LYS A 11 -2.24 -4.25 -35.17
C LYS A 11 -1.98 -2.98 -35.96
N ASP A 12 -0.96 -2.98 -36.81
CA ASP A 12 -0.75 -1.91 -37.77
C ASP A 12 -1.80 -1.93 -38.89
N GLU A 13 -1.80 -0.91 -39.76
CA GLU A 13 -2.71 -0.81 -40.91
C GLU A 13 -2.60 -2.00 -41.89
N ASN A 14 -1.52 -2.79 -41.78
CA ASN A 14 -1.25 -4.00 -42.57
C ASN A 14 -1.55 -5.30 -41.81
N GLY A 15 -2.13 -5.22 -40.61
CA GLY A 15 -2.53 -6.37 -39.79
C GLY A 15 -1.39 -7.08 -39.06
N ARG A 16 -0.17 -6.55 -39.05
CA ARG A 16 0.97 -7.09 -38.31
C ARG A 16 0.94 -6.60 -36.86
N MET A 17 1.30 -7.49 -35.93
CA MET A 17 1.43 -7.15 -34.52
C MET A 17 2.65 -6.26 -34.33
N LYS A 18 2.44 -5.04 -33.85
CA LYS A 18 3.49 -4.08 -33.53
C LYS A 18 3.35 -3.68 -32.06
N THR A 19 4.46 -3.70 -31.34
CA THR A 19 4.52 -3.15 -29.98
C THR A 19 4.60 -1.64 -30.09
N GLU A 20 3.62 -0.96 -29.52
CA GLU A 20 3.60 0.49 -29.36
C GLU A 20 3.87 0.83 -27.90
N GLU A 21 4.79 1.76 -27.67
CA GLU A 21 5.13 2.27 -26.35
C GLU A 21 4.35 3.56 -26.10
N TYR A 22 3.49 3.54 -25.09
CA TYR A 22 2.70 4.69 -24.65
C TYR A 22 3.43 5.36 -23.50
N HIS A 23 3.87 6.60 -23.71
CA HIS A 23 4.50 7.43 -22.69
C HIS A 23 3.48 8.40 -22.08
N VAL A 24 3.37 8.37 -20.75
CA VAL A 24 2.52 9.29 -19.99
C VAL A 24 3.39 10.05 -18.99
N GLU A 25 3.58 11.35 -19.23
CA GLU A 25 4.26 12.27 -18.30
C GLU A 25 3.23 12.83 -17.29
N GLY A 26 3.47 12.63 -15.99
CA GLY A 26 2.66 13.20 -14.92
C GLY A 26 2.62 12.37 -13.63
N PRO A 27 1.93 12.85 -12.57
CA PRO A 27 1.56 12.00 -11.44
C PRO A 27 0.55 10.96 -11.90
N VAL A 28 1.03 9.77 -12.25
CA VAL A 28 0.17 8.67 -12.69
C VAL A 28 -0.32 7.87 -11.48
N MET A 29 -1.63 7.79 -11.31
CA MET A 29 -2.25 6.83 -10.40
C MET A 29 -2.58 5.55 -11.16
N ILE A 30 -1.88 4.46 -10.83
CA ILE A 30 -2.10 3.15 -11.43
C ILE A 30 -3.10 2.38 -10.56
N PHE A 31 -4.21 1.97 -11.17
CA PHE A 31 -5.13 1.01 -10.61
C PHE A 31 -5.03 -0.29 -11.39
N LEU A 32 -4.65 -1.36 -10.71
CA LEU A 32 -4.68 -2.72 -11.25
C LEU A 32 -5.76 -3.50 -10.51
N THR A 33 -6.64 -4.14 -11.28
CA THR A 33 -7.58 -5.13 -10.75
C THR A 33 -7.10 -6.50 -11.17
N THR A 34 -7.02 -7.43 -10.23
CA THR A 34 -6.65 -8.81 -10.50
C THR A 34 -7.59 -9.75 -9.76
N THR A 35 -7.89 -10.89 -10.38
CA THR A 35 -8.55 -12.03 -9.74
C THR A 35 -7.52 -13.00 -9.14
N ALA A 36 -6.23 -12.79 -9.41
CA ALA A 36 -5.16 -13.57 -8.83
C ALA A 36 -5.13 -13.37 -7.31
N ILE A 37 -5.17 -14.49 -6.59
CA ILE A 37 -5.13 -14.51 -5.12
C ILE A 37 -3.74 -14.08 -4.63
N ASP A 38 -2.69 -14.50 -5.35
CA ASP A 38 -1.31 -14.19 -5.03
C ASP A 38 -0.82 -13.06 -5.94
N ILE A 39 -0.44 -11.96 -5.30
CA ILE A 39 0.18 -10.82 -5.95
C ILE A 39 1.68 -10.91 -5.64
N ASP A 40 2.51 -10.67 -6.65
CA ASP A 40 3.95 -10.61 -6.49
C ASP A 40 4.37 -9.68 -5.33
N GLU A 41 5.34 -10.12 -4.53
CA GLU A 41 5.73 -9.43 -3.30
C GLU A 41 6.32 -8.04 -3.58
N GLU A 42 6.98 -7.84 -4.72
CA GLU A 42 7.50 -6.53 -5.13
C GLU A 42 6.35 -5.56 -5.39
N LEU A 43 5.27 -6.03 -6.02
CA LEU A 43 4.04 -5.26 -6.24
C LEU A 43 3.31 -4.97 -4.92
N LEU A 44 3.16 -5.95 -4.02
CA LEU A 44 2.55 -5.74 -2.69
C LEU A 44 3.30 -4.68 -1.87
N ASN A 45 4.62 -4.65 -2.01
CA ASN A 45 5.46 -3.66 -1.32
C ASN A 45 5.31 -2.25 -1.91
N ARG A 46 4.90 -2.10 -3.18
CA ARG A 46 4.77 -0.81 -3.88
C ARG A 46 3.33 -0.28 -3.92
N CYS A 47 2.34 -1.16 -4.00
CA CYS A 47 0.93 -0.78 -4.13
C CYS A 47 0.20 -0.80 -2.78
N MET A 48 -0.99 -0.19 -2.75
CA MET A 48 -1.99 -0.40 -1.70
C MET A 48 -2.99 -1.42 -2.22
N VAL A 49 -3.21 -2.51 -1.48
CA VAL A 49 -4.14 -3.57 -1.89
C VAL A 49 -5.50 -3.32 -1.27
N LEU A 50 -6.52 -3.19 -2.12
CA LEU A 50 -7.91 -3.14 -1.70
C LEU A 50 -8.55 -4.49 -2.02
N THR A 51 -9.00 -5.20 -0.99
CA THR A 51 -9.72 -6.46 -1.17
C THR A 51 -11.22 -6.21 -1.18
N VAL A 52 -11.94 -7.03 -1.96
CA VAL A 52 -13.40 -7.00 -2.01
C VAL A 52 -13.95 -7.58 -0.70
N ASP A 53 -14.99 -6.93 -0.16
CA ASP A 53 -15.74 -7.47 0.96
C ASP A 53 -16.69 -8.56 0.46
N GLU A 54 -16.38 -9.81 0.80
CA GLU A 54 -17.17 -11.00 0.43
C GLU A 54 -18.07 -11.48 1.58
N SER A 55 -18.30 -10.64 2.59
CA SER A 55 -19.20 -10.95 3.71
C SER A 55 -20.63 -11.21 3.25
N ARG A 56 -21.39 -11.92 4.09
CA ARG A 56 -22.79 -12.20 3.81
C ARG A 56 -23.60 -10.90 3.83
N GLU A 57 -23.32 -10.04 4.80
CA GLU A 57 -23.96 -8.73 5.00
C GLU A 57 -23.76 -7.84 3.77
N GLN A 58 -22.54 -7.82 3.22
CA GLN A 58 -22.24 -7.08 2.00
C GLN A 58 -22.97 -7.66 0.79
N THR A 59 -23.01 -8.99 0.66
CA THR A 59 -23.75 -9.67 -0.41
C THR A 59 -25.26 -9.38 -0.34
N GLU A 60 -25.85 -9.44 0.86
CA GLU A 60 -27.26 -9.09 1.08
C GLU A 60 -27.54 -7.61 0.77
N ALA A 61 -26.61 -6.71 1.11
CA ALA A 61 -26.70 -5.30 0.76
C ALA A 61 -26.67 -5.07 -0.75
N ILE A 62 -25.80 -5.78 -1.48
CA ILE A 62 -25.74 -5.75 -2.95
C ILE A 62 -27.06 -6.25 -3.54
N HIS A 63 -27.57 -7.39 -3.09
CA HIS A 63 -28.86 -7.93 -3.56
C HIS A 63 -30.02 -6.95 -3.33
N ARG A 64 -30.04 -6.27 -2.18
CA ARG A 64 -31.04 -5.24 -1.89
C ARG A 64 -30.95 -4.08 -2.88
N LEU A 65 -29.75 -3.57 -3.15
CA LEU A 65 -29.54 -2.49 -4.11
C LEU A 65 -29.88 -2.89 -5.55
N GLN A 66 -29.60 -4.15 -5.94
CA GLN A 66 -29.99 -4.69 -7.24
C GLN A 66 -31.51 -4.75 -7.38
N ARG A 67 -32.24 -5.20 -6.35
CA ARG A 67 -33.71 -5.17 -6.35
C ARG A 67 -34.26 -3.74 -6.38
N GLU A 68 -33.67 -2.82 -5.60
CA GLU A 68 -34.07 -1.41 -5.59
C GLU A 68 -33.87 -0.75 -6.97
N ALA A 69 -32.82 -1.14 -7.71
CA ALA A 69 -32.53 -0.60 -9.04
C ALA A 69 -33.65 -0.85 -10.07
N GLU A 70 -34.44 -1.91 -9.89
CA GLU A 70 -35.60 -2.25 -10.73
C GLU A 70 -36.88 -1.48 -10.36
N THR A 71 -36.81 -0.60 -9.35
CA THR A 71 -37.94 0.24 -8.91
C THR A 71 -37.83 1.66 -9.46
N PHE A 72 -38.93 2.42 -9.39
CA PHE A 72 -38.92 3.85 -9.74
C PHE A 72 -37.94 4.67 -8.89
N ASP A 73 -37.80 4.34 -7.60
CA ASP A 73 -36.83 4.98 -6.71
C ASP A 73 -35.38 4.68 -7.16
N GLY A 74 -35.12 3.46 -7.61
CA GLY A 74 -33.86 3.08 -8.24
C GLY A 74 -33.54 3.89 -9.49
N LEU A 75 -34.53 4.10 -10.37
CA LEU A 75 -34.38 4.95 -11.56
C LEU A 75 -34.06 6.40 -11.18
N LYS A 76 -34.79 6.97 -10.20
CA LYS A 76 -34.53 8.32 -9.67
C LYS A 76 -33.11 8.42 -9.11
N ARG A 77 -32.66 7.40 -8.37
CA ARG A 77 -31.31 7.32 -7.81
C ARG A 77 -30.23 7.22 -8.90
N LYS A 78 -30.49 6.52 -10.00
CA LYS A 78 -29.58 6.44 -11.15
C LYS A 78 -29.36 7.81 -11.80
N VAL A 79 -30.42 8.60 -11.94
CA VAL A 79 -30.34 9.98 -12.47
C VAL A 79 -29.61 10.89 -11.47
N SER A 80 -29.93 10.81 -10.17
CA SER A 80 -29.27 11.63 -9.16
C SER A 80 -27.79 11.29 -8.98
N ARG A 81 -27.39 10.03 -9.20
CA ARG A 81 -25.99 9.58 -9.16
C ARG A 81 -25.10 10.38 -10.12
N GLN A 82 -25.59 10.68 -11.33
CA GLN A 82 -24.80 11.49 -12.28
C GLN A 82 -24.52 12.90 -11.76
N ARG A 83 -25.52 13.52 -11.10
CA ARG A 83 -25.37 14.83 -10.47
C ARG A 83 -24.37 14.77 -9.31
N LEU A 84 -24.47 13.75 -8.46
CA LEU A 84 -23.54 13.54 -7.35
C LEU A 84 -22.10 13.34 -7.84
N LEU A 85 -21.90 12.52 -8.88
CA LEU A 85 -20.59 12.34 -9.50
C LEU A 85 -20.03 13.64 -10.08
N ALA A 86 -20.87 14.47 -10.69
CA ALA A 86 -20.45 15.79 -11.17
C ALA A 86 -19.98 16.69 -10.02
N VAL A 87 -20.68 16.70 -8.88
CA VAL A 87 -20.27 17.42 -7.67
C VAL A 87 -18.90 16.94 -7.19
N HIS A 88 -18.68 15.63 -7.05
CA HIS A 88 -17.38 15.10 -6.61
C HIS A 88 -16.24 15.43 -7.58
N ARG A 89 -16.47 15.32 -8.90
CA ARG A 89 -15.46 15.68 -9.91
C ARG A 89 -15.11 17.16 -9.85
N ASN A 90 -16.11 18.02 -9.69
CA ASN A 90 -15.88 19.46 -9.58
C ASN A 90 -15.15 19.79 -8.27
N ALA A 91 -15.50 19.16 -7.16
CA ALA A 91 -14.78 19.31 -5.90
C ALA A 91 -13.29 18.94 -6.04
N GLN A 92 -12.97 17.83 -6.73
CA GLN A 92 -11.59 17.43 -7.01
C GLN A 92 -10.84 18.45 -7.88
N ARG A 93 -11.51 19.01 -8.91
CA ARG A 93 -10.93 20.04 -9.80
C ARG A 93 -10.66 21.37 -9.11
N LEU A 94 -11.40 21.67 -8.04
CA LEU A 94 -11.22 22.88 -7.26
C LEU A 94 -10.05 22.77 -6.26
N LEU A 95 -9.47 21.58 -6.04
CA LEU A 95 -8.36 21.43 -5.12
C LEU A 95 -7.15 22.24 -5.63
N GLN A 96 -6.64 23.14 -4.78
CA GLN A 96 -5.41 23.86 -5.08
C GLN A 96 -4.20 23.00 -4.67
N PRO A 97 -3.06 23.11 -5.38
CA PRO A 97 -1.83 22.40 -5.04
C PRO A 97 -1.15 23.06 -3.83
N LEU A 98 -1.76 22.96 -2.65
CA LEU A 98 -1.23 23.50 -1.40
C LEU A 98 -0.28 22.51 -0.73
N ALA A 99 0.78 23.03 -0.13
CA ALA A 99 1.62 22.23 0.75
C ALA A 99 0.84 21.87 2.03
N VAL A 100 1.13 20.69 2.58
CA VAL A 100 0.56 20.25 3.86
C VAL A 100 1.70 20.01 4.82
N VAL A 101 1.66 20.69 5.95
CA VAL A 101 2.56 20.47 7.08
C VAL A 101 1.82 19.60 8.10
N ASN A 102 2.48 18.57 8.62
CA ASN A 102 1.93 17.75 9.70
C ASN A 102 2.70 18.04 10.99
N PRO A 103 2.17 18.87 11.90
CA PRO A 103 2.82 19.19 13.18
C PRO A 103 3.09 17.96 14.05
N TYR A 104 2.35 16.87 13.85
CA TYR A 104 2.45 15.64 14.61
C TYR A 104 3.42 14.62 14.00
N ALA A 105 3.95 14.88 12.80
CA ALA A 105 4.82 13.93 12.09
C ALA A 105 6.01 13.41 12.91
N PRO A 106 6.73 14.22 13.71
CA PRO A 106 7.84 13.73 14.53
C PRO A 106 7.44 12.67 15.56
N ARG A 107 6.16 12.61 15.92
CA ARG A 107 5.61 11.65 16.90
C ARG A 107 4.99 10.43 16.23
N LEU A 108 4.70 10.47 14.94
CA LEU A 108 4.08 9.36 14.21
C LEU A 108 5.12 8.28 13.89
N THR A 109 5.62 7.59 14.91
CA THR A 109 6.61 6.52 14.76
C THR A 109 5.96 5.22 14.30
N PHE A 110 6.70 4.41 13.56
CA PHE A 110 6.34 3.05 13.13
C PHE A 110 7.32 2.04 13.73
N LEU A 111 6.96 0.76 13.72
CA LEU A 111 7.92 -0.31 13.97
C LEU A 111 9.06 -0.26 12.95
N ALA A 112 10.30 -0.27 13.44
CA ALA A 112 11.52 -0.17 12.62
C ALA A 112 12.19 -1.55 12.40
N ASP A 113 11.45 -2.63 12.64
CA ASP A 113 11.92 -4.02 12.65
C ASP A 113 12.02 -4.67 11.26
N ARG A 114 11.32 -4.13 10.25
CA ARG A 114 11.29 -4.69 8.89
C ARG A 114 11.62 -3.64 7.82
N THR A 115 12.34 -4.04 6.78
CA THR A 115 12.69 -3.13 5.65
C THR A 115 11.46 -2.57 4.93
N ARG A 116 10.37 -3.34 4.90
CA ARG A 116 9.07 -2.95 4.33
C ARG A 116 8.45 -1.73 5.02
N THR A 117 8.62 -1.56 6.33
CA THR A 117 8.00 -0.46 7.08
C THR A 117 8.50 0.92 6.63
N ARG A 118 9.67 0.99 5.99
CA ARG A 118 10.16 2.22 5.33
C ARG A 118 9.19 2.75 4.27
N ARG A 119 8.61 1.86 3.45
CA ARG A 119 7.65 2.22 2.39
C ARG A 119 6.28 2.50 2.99
N ASP A 120 5.82 1.64 3.89
CA ASP A 120 4.47 1.76 4.46
C ASP A 120 4.35 2.99 5.38
N HIS A 121 5.43 3.38 6.06
CA HIS A 121 5.48 4.64 6.80
C HIS A 121 5.27 5.86 5.87
N LEU A 122 5.93 5.90 4.71
CA LEU A 122 5.74 6.98 3.75
C LEU A 122 4.32 6.97 3.14
N LYS A 123 3.74 5.78 2.89
CA LYS A 123 2.34 5.65 2.46
C LYS A 123 1.39 6.23 3.51
N TYR A 124 1.62 5.91 4.79
CA TYR A 124 0.81 6.42 5.90
C TYR A 124 0.89 7.95 6.05
N LEU A 125 2.09 8.53 6.02
CA LEU A 125 2.26 9.99 6.05
C LEU A 125 1.59 10.66 4.84
N THR A 126 1.67 10.03 3.67
CA THR A 126 1.01 10.50 2.45
C THR A 126 -0.51 10.43 2.55
N LEU A 127 -1.04 9.41 3.23
CA LEU A 127 -2.48 9.27 3.49
C LEU A 127 -2.99 10.42 4.37
N ILE A 128 -2.31 10.73 5.48
CA ILE A 128 -2.65 11.88 6.34
C ILE A 128 -2.63 13.18 5.53
N ARG A 129 -1.56 13.40 4.75
CA ARG A 129 -1.43 14.57 3.88
C ARG A 129 -2.59 14.68 2.90
N THR A 130 -2.97 13.57 2.27
CA THR A 130 -4.06 13.52 1.29
C THR A 130 -5.40 13.88 1.94
N ILE A 131 -5.67 13.35 3.14
CA ILE A 131 -6.91 13.66 3.89
C ILE A 131 -6.93 15.14 4.30
N ALA A 132 -5.81 15.69 4.77
CA ALA A 132 -5.73 17.11 5.11
C ALA A 132 -5.94 18.01 3.86
N LEU A 133 -5.34 17.65 2.72
CA LEU A 133 -5.49 18.38 1.45
C LEU A 133 -6.92 18.33 0.90
N LEU A 134 -7.61 17.19 1.05
CA LEU A 134 -9.01 17.06 0.69
C LEU A 134 -9.89 18.06 1.48
N HIS A 135 -9.48 18.35 2.72
CA HIS A 135 -10.14 19.31 3.60
C HIS A 135 -9.54 20.73 3.55
N GLN A 136 -8.82 21.10 2.48
CA GLN A 136 -8.10 22.38 2.41
C GLN A 136 -9.00 23.62 2.57
N TYR A 137 -10.25 23.55 2.12
CA TYR A 137 -11.21 24.66 2.21
C TYR A 137 -11.91 24.77 3.57
N GLN A 138 -11.70 23.81 4.47
CA GLN A 138 -12.22 23.84 5.84
C GLN A 138 -11.15 24.31 6.84
N ARG A 139 -10.03 24.87 6.36
CA ARG A 139 -8.85 25.18 7.17
C ARG A 139 -8.29 26.57 6.88
N PRO A 140 -7.62 27.18 7.87
CA PRO A 140 -6.83 28.38 7.62
C PRO A 140 -5.62 28.03 6.74
N VAL A 141 -5.45 28.75 5.64
CA VAL A 141 -4.21 28.73 4.86
C VAL A 141 -3.20 29.63 5.56
N LYS A 142 -2.05 29.06 5.91
CA LYS A 142 -0.93 29.76 6.52
C LYS A 142 0.13 30.07 5.49
N GLU A 143 0.90 31.12 5.75
CA GLU A 143 2.05 31.49 4.94
C GLU A 143 3.25 31.73 5.85
N ARG A 144 4.39 31.12 5.53
CA ARG A 144 5.64 31.29 6.26
C ARG A 144 6.79 31.10 5.29
N ASP A 145 7.78 32.00 5.35
CA ASP A 145 8.99 31.94 4.50
C ASP A 145 8.67 31.83 2.99
N GLY A 146 7.59 32.50 2.54
CA GLY A 146 7.13 32.47 1.14
C GLY A 146 6.39 31.19 0.72
N LEU A 147 6.15 30.25 1.65
CA LEU A 147 5.44 29.00 1.39
C LEU A 147 4.02 29.07 1.94
N ARG A 148 3.02 28.81 1.08
CA ARG A 148 1.61 28.66 1.46
C ARG A 148 1.29 27.20 1.78
N TYR A 149 0.74 26.96 2.97
CA TYR A 149 0.45 25.62 3.45
C TYR A 149 -0.78 25.55 4.33
N ILE A 150 -1.29 24.34 4.53
CA ILE A 150 -2.27 24.00 5.55
C ILE A 150 -1.66 23.02 6.55
N GLU A 151 -2.23 22.93 7.75
CA GLU A 151 -1.79 21.98 8.76
C GLU A 151 -2.74 20.78 8.85
N ALA A 152 -2.15 19.58 9.01
CA ALA A 152 -2.89 18.39 9.40
C ALA A 152 -3.38 18.52 10.85
N THR A 153 -4.55 17.97 11.10
CA THR A 153 -5.22 17.95 12.41
C THR A 153 -5.25 16.52 12.96
N LEU A 154 -5.55 16.38 14.25
CA LEU A 154 -5.73 15.07 14.86
C LEU A 154 -6.86 14.25 14.20
N ALA A 155 -7.91 14.91 13.70
CA ALA A 155 -9.00 14.24 12.98
C ALA A 155 -8.53 13.60 11.66
N ASP A 156 -7.51 14.17 11.00
CA ASP A 156 -6.93 13.57 9.80
C ASP A 156 -6.13 12.31 10.14
N ILE A 157 -5.43 12.33 11.28
CA ILE A 157 -4.66 11.20 11.78
C ILE A 157 -5.60 10.07 12.18
N GLU A 158 -6.70 10.36 12.87
CA GLU A 158 -7.72 9.38 13.21
C GLU A 158 -8.38 8.77 11.96
N ALA A 159 -8.71 9.60 10.97
CA ALA A 159 -9.22 9.11 9.68
C ALA A 159 -8.17 8.26 8.94
N ALA A 160 -6.90 8.67 8.96
CA ALA A 160 -5.80 7.90 8.37
C ALA A 160 -5.60 6.56 9.08
N ASN A 161 -5.63 6.51 10.42
CA ASN A 161 -5.52 5.27 11.20
C ASN A 161 -6.58 4.27 10.77
N ARG A 162 -7.87 4.68 10.74
CA ARG A 162 -8.97 3.81 10.31
C ARG A 162 -8.74 3.21 8.93
N ILE A 163 -8.31 4.01 7.96
CA ILE A 163 -8.03 3.53 6.59
C ILE A 163 -6.75 2.68 6.56
N ALA A 164 -5.71 3.05 7.30
CA ALA A 164 -4.42 2.36 7.33
C ALA A 164 -4.53 0.96 7.93
N HIS A 165 -5.34 0.78 8.97
CA HIS A 165 -5.67 -0.54 9.49
C HIS A 165 -6.26 -1.42 8.37
N GLU A 166 -7.29 -0.93 7.68
CA GLU A 166 -7.94 -1.71 6.61
C GLU A 166 -7.06 -2.01 5.40
N VAL A 167 -6.15 -1.10 5.02
CA VAL A 167 -5.41 -1.23 3.75
C VAL A 167 -3.97 -1.71 3.95
N LEU A 168 -3.27 -1.18 4.97
CA LEU A 168 -1.88 -1.54 5.26
C LEU A 168 -1.81 -2.73 6.23
N GLY A 169 -2.73 -2.83 7.20
CA GLY A 169 -2.80 -3.97 8.12
C GLY A 169 -3.06 -5.29 7.40
N ARG A 170 -3.95 -5.30 6.39
CA ARG A 170 -4.26 -6.51 5.58
C ARG A 170 -3.08 -6.96 4.74
N SER A 171 -2.18 -6.05 4.39
CA SER A 171 -1.04 -6.34 3.53
C SER A 171 0.16 -6.89 4.32
N LEU A 172 0.19 -6.70 5.65
CA LEU A 172 1.22 -7.22 6.58
C LEU A 172 0.81 -8.52 7.26
N ASP A 173 -0.46 -8.88 7.17
CA ASP A 173 -0.99 -10.16 7.62
C ASP A 173 -0.39 -11.29 6.77
N GLU A 174 0.14 -12.33 7.42
CA GLU A 174 0.67 -13.52 6.74
C GLU A 174 -0.46 -14.38 6.16
N LEU A 175 -1.71 -14.21 6.65
CA LEU A 175 -2.87 -14.85 6.06
C LEU A 175 -3.61 -13.94 5.09
N PRO A 176 -3.77 -14.37 3.83
CA PRO A 176 -4.70 -13.76 2.91
C PRO A 176 -6.13 -13.77 3.49
N PRO A 177 -6.95 -12.73 3.22
CA PRO A 177 -8.29 -12.61 3.82
C PRO A 177 -9.20 -13.82 3.58
N GLN A 178 -9.10 -14.45 2.40
CA GLN A 178 -9.86 -15.67 2.11
C GLN A 178 -9.38 -16.86 2.96
N THR A 179 -8.08 -17.01 3.19
CA THR A 179 -7.55 -18.05 4.08
C THR A 179 -8.02 -17.81 5.53
N ARG A 180 -8.02 -16.54 5.99
CA ARG A 180 -8.55 -16.16 7.31
C ARG A 180 -10.04 -16.48 7.44
N ARG A 181 -10.84 -16.15 6.41
CA ARG A 181 -12.27 -16.50 6.37
C ARG A 181 -12.48 -18.02 6.45
N LEU A 182 -11.69 -18.80 5.72
CA LEU A 182 -11.75 -20.26 5.80
C LEU A 182 -11.42 -20.75 7.21
N LEU A 183 -10.42 -20.16 7.87
CA LEU A 183 -10.06 -20.50 9.25
C LEU A 183 -11.20 -20.19 10.24
N THR A 184 -11.86 -19.04 10.12
CA THR A 184 -13.05 -18.69 10.92
C THR A 184 -14.17 -19.71 10.73
N LEU A 185 -14.42 -20.12 9.48
CA LEU A 185 -15.38 -21.15 9.13
C LEU A 185 -14.99 -22.52 9.73
N LEU A 186 -13.72 -22.92 9.61
CA LEU A 186 -13.21 -24.17 10.19
C LEU A 186 -13.35 -24.21 11.71
N LYS A 187 -13.01 -23.12 12.40
CA LYS A 187 -13.15 -23.02 13.86
C LYS A 187 -14.61 -23.19 14.30
N THR A 188 -15.53 -22.57 13.57
CA THR A 188 -16.97 -22.70 13.82
C THR A 188 -17.45 -24.13 13.59
N MET A 189 -17.12 -24.71 12.43
CA MET A 189 -17.46 -26.09 12.06
C MET A 189 -16.94 -27.12 13.10
N VAL A 190 -15.67 -27.00 13.50
CA VAL A 190 -15.05 -27.89 14.49
C VAL A 190 -15.73 -27.70 15.86
N GLY A 191 -16.00 -26.45 16.26
CA GLY A 191 -16.67 -26.15 17.52
C GLY A 191 -18.09 -26.73 17.61
N GLU A 192 -18.89 -26.61 16.54
CA GLU A 192 -20.23 -27.23 16.46
C GLU A 192 -20.13 -28.75 16.53
N ARG A 193 -19.22 -29.34 15.77
CA ARG A 193 -19.05 -30.80 15.71
C ARG A 193 -18.55 -31.41 17.02
N CYS A 194 -17.65 -30.72 17.73
CA CYS A 194 -17.21 -31.10 19.07
C CYS A 194 -18.39 -31.14 20.04
N ARG A 195 -19.26 -30.11 20.01
CA ARG A 195 -20.45 -30.03 20.86
C ARG A 195 -21.47 -31.13 20.55
N GLU A 196 -21.73 -31.40 19.27
CA GLU A 196 -22.68 -32.43 18.85
C GLU A 196 -22.23 -33.85 19.21
N LYS A 197 -20.92 -34.11 19.11
CA LYS A 197 -20.36 -35.47 19.29
C LYS A 197 -19.75 -35.71 20.67
N GLY A 198 -19.70 -34.69 21.53
CA GLY A 198 -19.00 -34.75 22.81
C GLY A 198 -17.52 -35.07 22.67
N LEU A 199 -16.89 -34.59 21.59
CA LEU A 199 -15.48 -34.84 21.30
C LEU A 199 -14.62 -33.65 21.76
N ASP A 200 -13.44 -33.98 22.27
CA ASP A 200 -12.39 -32.99 22.45
C ASP A 200 -11.89 -32.48 21.10
N ARG A 201 -11.31 -31.27 21.10
CA ARG A 201 -10.97 -30.52 19.90
C ARG A 201 -9.91 -31.23 19.04
N ASP A 202 -8.93 -31.82 19.69
CA ASP A 202 -7.83 -32.62 19.11
C ASP A 202 -8.34 -33.91 18.43
N GLN A 203 -9.48 -34.42 18.89
CA GLN A 203 -10.13 -35.61 18.33
C GLN A 203 -11.10 -35.29 17.19
N CYS A 204 -11.44 -34.01 17.00
CA CYS A 204 -12.39 -33.58 15.98
C CYS A 204 -11.74 -33.41 14.60
N LEU A 205 -11.35 -34.54 14.00
CA LEU A 205 -10.79 -34.58 12.65
C LEU A 205 -11.83 -34.24 11.57
N PHE A 206 -11.41 -33.51 10.55
CA PHE A 206 -12.24 -33.15 9.40
C PHE A 206 -11.55 -33.44 8.06
N THR A 207 -12.34 -33.68 7.02
CA THR A 207 -11.83 -33.90 5.66
C THR A 207 -12.11 -32.70 4.76
N ARG A 208 -11.36 -32.55 3.67
CA ARG A 208 -11.63 -31.50 2.66
C ARG A 208 -13.08 -31.52 2.16
N ARG A 209 -13.67 -32.72 2.03
CA ARG A 209 -15.08 -32.88 1.64
C ARG A 209 -16.03 -32.24 2.65
N GLN A 210 -15.84 -32.51 3.95
CA GLN A 210 -16.66 -31.93 5.00
C GLN A 210 -16.54 -30.40 5.05
N VAL A 211 -15.31 -29.88 4.86
CA VAL A 211 -15.09 -28.43 4.77
C VAL A 211 -15.89 -27.83 3.62
N ARG A 212 -15.88 -28.45 2.43
CA ARG A 212 -16.65 -27.97 1.27
C ARG A 212 -18.15 -28.01 1.51
N GLU A 213 -18.66 -29.10 2.08
CA GLU A 213 -20.10 -29.28 2.36
C GLU A 213 -20.58 -28.25 3.39
N TRP A 214 -19.76 -27.93 4.40
CA TRP A 214 -20.13 -26.96 5.44
C TRP A 214 -19.94 -25.50 5.00
N SER A 215 -18.83 -25.17 4.33
CA SER A 215 -18.52 -23.80 3.90
C SER A 215 -19.18 -23.39 2.59
N GLY A 216 -19.56 -24.34 1.74
CA GLY A 216 -20.02 -24.10 0.36
C GLY A 216 -18.90 -23.77 -0.64
N TRP A 217 -17.63 -23.86 -0.24
CA TRP A 217 -16.50 -23.48 -1.09
C TRP A 217 -16.20 -24.54 -2.15
N SER A 218 -15.64 -24.09 -3.28
CA SER A 218 -15.20 -25.00 -4.34
C SER A 218 -14.01 -25.87 -3.88
N ASN A 219 -13.80 -27.00 -4.54
CA ASN A 219 -12.71 -27.91 -4.19
C ASN A 219 -11.33 -27.27 -4.32
N THR A 220 -11.14 -26.43 -5.35
CA THR A 220 -9.89 -25.72 -5.58
C THR A 220 -9.61 -24.70 -4.48
N GLN A 221 -10.62 -23.90 -4.09
CA GLN A 221 -10.47 -22.94 -2.99
C GLN A 221 -10.11 -23.64 -1.68
N VAL A 222 -10.86 -24.67 -1.31
CA VAL A 222 -10.58 -25.44 -0.08
C VAL A 222 -9.18 -26.03 -0.11
N LYS A 223 -8.73 -26.58 -1.25
CA LYS A 223 -7.36 -27.09 -1.38
C LYS A 223 -6.32 -25.99 -1.16
N VAL A 224 -6.38 -24.90 -1.93
CA VAL A 224 -5.39 -23.82 -1.88
C VAL A 224 -5.26 -23.23 -0.47
N HIS A 225 -6.38 -22.98 0.20
CA HIS A 225 -6.36 -22.35 1.51
C HIS A 225 -6.04 -23.33 2.63
N LEU A 226 -6.42 -24.62 2.53
CA LEU A 226 -5.95 -25.63 3.49
C LEU A 226 -4.45 -25.86 3.37
N ASP A 227 -3.90 -25.95 2.15
CA ASP A 227 -2.47 -26.13 1.94
C ASP A 227 -1.68 -24.97 2.61
N ARG A 228 -2.17 -23.72 2.51
CA ARG A 228 -1.58 -22.56 3.23
C ARG A 228 -1.71 -22.64 4.76
N LEU A 229 -2.84 -23.11 5.27
CA LEU A 229 -3.03 -23.28 6.71
C LEU A 229 -2.14 -24.40 7.25
N GLU A 230 -1.85 -25.41 6.43
CA GLU A 230 -0.90 -26.48 6.73
C GLU A 230 0.54 -25.95 6.75
N ASP A 231 0.92 -25.14 5.76
CA ASP A 231 2.24 -24.48 5.69
C ASP A 231 2.51 -23.56 6.90
N LEU A 232 1.46 -22.93 7.45
CA LEU A 232 1.53 -22.11 8.67
C LEU A 232 1.37 -22.93 9.97
N GLU A 233 1.27 -24.26 9.86
CA GLU A 233 1.07 -25.19 10.99
C GLU A 233 -0.20 -24.93 11.81
N TRP A 234 -1.21 -24.28 11.20
CA TRP A 234 -2.49 -23.99 11.85
C TRP A 234 -3.47 -25.16 11.75
N ILE A 235 -3.24 -26.05 10.79
CA ILE A 235 -3.87 -27.36 10.70
C ILE A 235 -2.80 -28.44 10.53
N LEU A 236 -3.10 -29.66 10.96
CA LEU A 236 -2.18 -30.79 10.84
C LEU A 236 -2.87 -31.97 10.14
N PRO A 237 -2.31 -32.54 9.07
CA PRO A 237 -2.81 -33.79 8.50
C PRO A 237 -2.47 -34.96 9.43
N ARG A 238 -3.49 -35.67 9.94
CA ARG A 238 -3.32 -36.84 10.82
C ARG A 238 -3.37 -38.17 10.07
N ARG A 239 -4.18 -38.25 9.01
CA ARG A 239 -4.32 -39.45 8.18
C ARG A 239 -4.30 -39.07 6.70
N GLY A 240 -3.62 -39.87 5.89
CA GLY A 240 -3.50 -39.64 4.45
C GLY A 240 -2.44 -40.52 3.81
N MET A 241 -2.76 -41.79 3.57
CA MET A 241 -1.96 -42.67 2.70
C MET A 241 -2.79 -43.02 1.45
N ARG A 242 -2.11 -43.46 0.36
CA ARG A 242 -2.74 -43.88 -0.91
C ARG A 242 -4.00 -44.70 -0.65
N GLY A 243 -5.16 -44.17 -1.06
CA GLY A 243 -6.47 -44.82 -0.94
C GLY A 243 -7.35 -44.36 0.23
N SER A 244 -6.86 -43.49 1.13
CA SER A 244 -7.64 -42.89 2.23
C SER A 244 -7.80 -41.37 2.05
N ALA A 245 -8.91 -40.81 2.51
CA ALA A 245 -9.12 -39.37 2.51
C ALA A 245 -8.19 -38.70 3.53
N PHE A 246 -7.63 -37.53 3.18
CA PHE A 246 -6.86 -36.74 4.12
C PHE A 246 -7.77 -36.22 5.24
N GLU A 247 -7.43 -36.56 6.48
CA GLU A 247 -8.05 -36.06 7.70
C GLU A 247 -7.14 -35.04 8.37
N TYR A 248 -7.70 -33.88 8.68
CA TYR A 248 -7.04 -32.72 9.25
C TYR A 248 -7.51 -32.49 10.68
N GLU A 249 -6.60 -32.04 11.52
CA GLU A 249 -6.86 -31.49 12.85
C GLU A 249 -6.67 -29.97 12.83
N LEU A 250 -7.51 -29.22 13.56
CA LEU A 250 -7.38 -27.77 13.69
C LEU A 250 -6.60 -27.42 14.98
N LEU A 251 -5.35 -27.01 14.82
CA LEU A 251 -4.46 -26.64 15.93
C LEU A 251 -4.68 -25.19 16.41
N PHE A 252 -5.09 -24.28 15.52
CA PHE A 252 -5.19 -22.85 15.81
C PHE A 252 -6.23 -22.49 16.89
N ASP A 253 -5.81 -22.17 18.12
CA ASP A 253 -6.71 -21.89 19.25
C ASP A 253 -7.16 -20.43 19.40
N GLY A 254 -6.43 -19.50 18.79
CA GLY A 254 -6.70 -18.07 18.80
C GLY A 254 -8.03 -17.67 18.14
N ASP A 255 -8.42 -16.40 18.31
CA ASP A 255 -9.58 -15.84 17.61
C ASP A 255 -9.15 -15.34 16.22
N PRO A 256 -9.67 -15.94 15.13
CA PRO A 256 -9.32 -15.52 13.77
C PRO A 256 -9.83 -14.12 13.44
N GLU A 257 -10.80 -13.58 14.21
CA GLU A 257 -11.34 -12.23 14.06
C GLU A 257 -10.72 -11.20 15.04
N ALA A 258 -10.08 -11.66 16.13
CA ALA A 258 -9.33 -10.77 17.04
C ALA A 258 -8.15 -10.08 16.35
N GLY A 259 -7.69 -10.67 15.24
CA GLY A 259 -6.75 -10.07 14.31
C GLY A 259 -7.44 -9.29 13.19
N ARG A 260 -8.32 -8.32 13.52
CA ARG A 260 -8.59 -7.23 12.56
C ARG A 260 -7.23 -6.75 12.03
N PRO A 261 -7.14 -6.39 10.74
CA PRO A 261 -5.88 -5.92 10.18
C PRO A 261 -5.46 -4.64 10.92
N VAL A 262 -4.69 -4.79 11.99
CA VAL A 262 -4.20 -3.69 12.79
C VAL A 262 -2.76 -3.52 12.37
N LEU A 263 -2.47 -2.42 11.70
CA LEU A 263 -1.10 -1.97 11.48
C LEU A 263 -0.43 -1.72 12.85
N PRO A 264 0.50 -2.57 13.29
CA PRO A 264 1.07 -2.46 14.63
C PRO A 264 1.96 -1.22 14.73
N GLY A 265 1.91 -0.53 15.87
CA GLY A 265 2.74 0.65 16.13
C GLY A 265 2.17 1.98 15.65
N LEU A 266 0.92 2.03 15.16
CA LEU A 266 0.22 3.31 14.98
C LEU A 266 -0.11 3.93 16.34
N ILE A 267 0.20 5.22 16.50
CA ILE A 267 -0.19 5.98 17.69
C ILE A 267 -1.64 6.43 17.54
N GLU A 268 -2.44 6.20 18.58
CA GLU A 268 -3.81 6.70 18.66
C GLU A 268 -3.85 8.22 18.79
N ALA A 269 -4.82 8.85 18.13
CA ALA A 269 -4.95 10.31 18.13
C ALA A 269 -5.08 10.90 19.56
N GLU A 270 -5.61 10.13 20.52
CA GLU A 270 -5.66 10.52 21.92
C GLU A 270 -4.29 10.59 22.60
N GLY A 271 -3.37 9.70 22.25
CA GLY A 271 -1.97 9.73 22.71
C GLY A 271 -1.20 10.95 22.19
N LEU A 272 -1.71 11.61 21.13
CA LEU A 272 -1.16 12.87 20.62
C LEU A 272 -1.76 14.12 21.30
N LYS A 273 -2.89 14.00 22.01
CA LYS A 273 -3.57 15.11 22.71
C LYS A 273 -2.87 15.52 24.02
N THR A 274 -2.24 14.57 24.72
CA THR A 274 -1.63 14.78 26.05
C THR A 274 -0.42 15.71 26.05
N HIS A 275 0.16 15.98 24.88
CA HIS A 275 1.22 16.96 24.71
C HIS A 275 0.82 17.89 23.57
N ALA A 276 -0.23 18.70 23.80
CA ALA A 276 -0.63 19.75 22.88
C ALA A 276 0.62 20.46 22.35
N TYR A 277 0.68 20.61 21.03
CA TYR A 277 1.73 21.37 20.38
C TYR A 277 1.69 22.79 20.95
N ASP A 278 2.61 23.11 21.86
CA ASP A 278 2.81 24.46 22.34
C ASP A 278 3.23 25.29 21.12
N GLY A 279 2.36 26.19 20.68
CA GLY A 279 2.62 27.14 19.59
C GLY A 279 3.80 28.09 19.86
N GLN A 280 4.57 27.87 20.93
CA GLN A 280 5.74 28.62 21.34
C GLN A 280 7.04 28.17 20.64
N PHE A 281 7.02 27.12 19.81
CA PHE A 281 8.14 26.83 18.88
C PHE A 281 7.99 27.51 17.51
N ALA A 282 7.12 28.52 17.39
CA ALA A 282 7.35 29.60 16.44
C ALA A 282 8.47 30.47 17.00
N GLY A 283 9.72 30.13 16.69
CA GLY A 283 10.89 30.95 16.99
C GLY A 283 10.84 32.30 16.25
N SER A 284 9.98 33.20 16.71
CA SER A 284 10.22 34.64 16.63
C SER A 284 11.10 34.99 17.82
N GLU A 285 12.38 34.68 17.74
CA GLU A 285 13.44 35.53 18.27
C GLU A 285 14.80 34.97 17.84
N SER A 286 15.53 35.83 17.13
CA SER A 286 16.87 35.64 16.64
C SER A 286 17.87 35.52 17.79
N LYS A 287 18.02 34.34 18.39
CA LYS A 287 19.20 33.98 19.18
C LYS A 287 19.53 32.49 19.02
N PHE A 288 20.40 32.18 18.07
CA PHE A 288 21.19 30.95 18.12
C PHE A 288 22.00 30.96 19.41
N ALA A 289 21.75 29.99 20.30
CA ALA A 289 22.66 29.65 21.37
C ALA A 289 23.91 29.04 20.74
N GLY A 290 25.00 29.81 20.69
CA GLY A 290 26.27 29.35 20.10
C GLY A 290 27.12 30.43 19.43
N GLN A 291 26.95 31.71 19.76
CA GLN A 291 27.96 32.74 19.48
C GLN A 291 28.25 33.50 20.77
N THR A 292 29.26 33.02 21.50
CA THR A 292 30.03 33.86 22.41
C THR A 292 31.46 33.88 21.91
N GLU A 293 31.78 34.90 21.12
CA GLU A 293 33.13 35.41 20.95
C GLU A 293 33.68 35.78 22.33
N LYS A 294 34.48 34.89 22.91
CA LYS A 294 35.52 35.14 23.93
C LYS A 294 36.02 33.79 24.43
N ASN A 295 36.96 33.21 23.69
CA ASN A 295 38.10 32.44 24.20
C ASN A 295 38.84 31.78 23.02
N THR A 296 39.74 32.55 22.40
CA THR A 296 40.76 32.03 21.48
C THR A 296 42.07 31.87 22.25
N PRO A 297 42.62 30.66 22.43
CA PRO A 297 44.04 30.49 22.72
C PRO A 297 44.83 30.32 21.41
N PRO A 298 46.11 30.73 21.36
CA PRO A 298 46.82 31.00 20.12
C PRO A 298 47.38 29.74 19.45
N LYS A 299 47.46 29.77 18.12
CA LYS A 299 48.27 28.88 17.28
C LYS A 299 49.75 28.98 17.68
N ARG A 300 50.40 27.82 17.88
CA ARG A 300 51.85 27.68 17.77
C ARG A 300 52.16 26.42 16.97
N GLY A 301 52.90 26.59 15.87
CA GLY A 301 53.32 25.52 14.97
C GLY A 301 54.54 24.77 15.48
N GLN A 302 54.77 23.59 14.92
CA GLN A 302 56.09 22.96 14.81
C GLN A 302 56.15 22.04 13.58
N ASN A 303 57.31 22.08 12.96
CA ASN A 303 57.71 21.53 11.67
C ASN A 303 57.94 20.01 11.68
N GLY A 304 57.82 19.42 10.48
CA GLY A 304 58.96 18.71 9.87
C GLY A 304 58.83 17.19 9.69
N GLY A 305 59.01 16.72 8.45
CA GLY A 305 59.33 15.32 8.17
C GLY A 305 58.97 14.85 6.75
N VAL A 306 59.92 14.95 5.84
CA VAL A 306 59.89 14.58 4.41
C VAL A 306 60.12 13.07 4.21
N ALA A 307 59.46 12.43 3.23
CA ALA A 307 60.05 11.42 2.30
C ALA A 307 59.02 10.80 1.32
N GLU A 308 59.26 10.98 0.02
CA GLU A 308 58.89 10.08 -1.10
C GLU A 308 60.17 9.28 -1.51
N PRO A 309 60.19 8.38 -2.52
CA PRO A 309 59.26 7.30 -2.92
C PRO A 309 60.04 5.97 -3.20
N ALA A 310 59.37 4.87 -3.57
CA ALA A 310 60.01 3.77 -4.31
C ALA A 310 59.04 2.88 -5.11
N ASP A 311 59.39 2.71 -6.39
CA ASP A 311 58.83 1.83 -7.43
C ASP A 311 58.89 0.32 -7.10
N ALA A 312 57.96 -0.45 -7.68
CA ALA A 312 58.25 -1.73 -8.36
C ALA A 312 57.05 -2.29 -9.16
N ALA A 313 57.12 -2.11 -10.49
CA ALA A 313 56.86 -3.05 -11.58
C ALA A 313 55.75 -4.16 -11.55
N HIS A 314 54.86 -4.02 -12.56
CA HIS A 314 54.10 -4.97 -13.42
C HIS A 314 54.72 -6.37 -13.71
N PRO A 315 54.03 -7.38 -14.33
CA PRO A 315 53.02 -7.33 -15.44
C PRO A 315 51.80 -8.30 -15.30
N ALA A 316 50.63 -8.17 -15.95
CA ALA A 316 50.16 -7.98 -17.34
C ALA A 316 49.60 -9.27 -18.00
N ARG A 317 48.38 -9.16 -18.56
CA ARG A 317 47.78 -9.82 -19.76
C ARG A 317 46.31 -9.36 -19.83
N GLN A 318 45.91 -8.30 -20.54
CA GLN A 318 45.80 -8.05 -22.00
C GLN A 318 45.07 -9.13 -22.82
N ALA A 319 43.88 -8.77 -23.33
CA ALA A 319 43.54 -8.59 -24.75
C ALA A 319 42.08 -8.08 -24.84
N ALA A 320 41.79 -6.81 -25.17
CA ALA A 320 41.74 -6.19 -26.51
C ALA A 320 40.46 -6.63 -27.28
N SER A 321 39.61 -5.82 -27.94
CA SER A 321 39.44 -4.39 -28.29
C SER A 321 38.59 -4.42 -29.60
N ARG A 322 37.40 -3.80 -29.67
CA ARG A 322 37.02 -2.59 -30.49
C ARG A 322 36.96 -2.80 -32.04
N PRO A 323 36.25 -1.98 -32.86
CA PRO A 323 36.18 -0.52 -32.76
C PRO A 323 34.85 0.20 -33.15
N THR A 324 34.81 1.49 -32.78
CA THR A 324 33.95 2.62 -33.23
C THR A 324 34.46 3.19 -34.57
N GLU A 325 33.69 3.87 -35.44
CA GLU A 325 33.24 5.30 -35.50
C GLU A 325 32.88 5.62 -37.01
N PRO A 326 32.41 6.82 -37.49
CA PRO A 326 32.27 8.17 -36.88
C PRO A 326 30.96 8.99 -37.18
N GLU A 327 30.89 10.21 -36.61
CA GLU A 327 29.86 11.29 -36.69
C GLU A 327 29.84 12.05 -38.05
N THR A 328 28.80 12.81 -38.49
CA THR A 328 28.37 14.21 -38.12
C THR A 328 27.22 14.70 -39.10
N PRO A 329 26.67 15.96 -39.10
CA PRO A 329 25.47 16.44 -38.39
C PRO A 329 24.32 16.98 -39.32
N GLY A 330 23.16 17.33 -38.76
CA GLY A 330 22.06 17.97 -39.50
C GLY A 330 21.04 18.69 -38.61
N ASN A 331 20.82 19.97 -38.88
CA ASN A 331 20.08 20.98 -38.13
C ASN A 331 18.62 21.09 -38.65
N ALA A 332 17.60 21.31 -37.78
CA ALA A 332 16.44 22.22 -37.97
C ALA A 332 15.17 21.86 -37.13
N GLN A 333 14.87 22.76 -36.17
CA GLN A 333 13.57 23.44 -35.93
C GLN A 333 12.26 22.65 -35.71
N GLY A 334 11.77 22.73 -34.46
CA GLY A 334 10.53 23.44 -34.10
C GLY A 334 9.17 22.80 -34.44
N ALA A 335 8.51 22.21 -33.43
CA ALA A 335 7.05 22.21 -33.34
C ALA A 335 6.59 22.14 -31.87
N GLU A 336 5.70 23.06 -31.52
CA GLU A 336 5.15 23.32 -30.18
C GLU A 336 4.44 22.09 -29.58
N LYS A 337 4.81 21.72 -28.35
CA LYS A 337 4.05 20.77 -27.52
C LYS A 337 2.75 21.43 -27.05
N LYS A 338 1.60 20.92 -27.50
CA LYS A 338 0.31 21.14 -26.83
C LYS A 338 0.26 20.34 -25.52
N PRO A 339 -0.27 20.89 -24.41
CA PRO A 339 -0.40 20.13 -23.17
C PRO A 339 -1.46 19.03 -23.34
N VAL A 340 -1.06 17.78 -23.14
CA VAL A 340 -1.93 16.62 -23.13
C VAL A 340 -2.67 16.59 -21.80
N GLU A 341 -4.00 16.52 -21.89
CA GLU A 341 -4.93 16.50 -20.77
C GLU A 341 -4.75 15.22 -19.93
N ASN A 342 -4.61 15.35 -18.61
CA ASN A 342 -4.48 14.24 -17.66
C ASN A 342 -5.59 13.20 -17.85
N ARG A 343 -5.26 12.04 -18.42
CA ARG A 343 -6.16 10.89 -18.52
C ARG A 343 -5.80 9.83 -17.48
N ASN A 344 -6.77 9.46 -16.64
CA ASN A 344 -6.67 8.29 -15.78
C ASN A 344 -6.60 7.03 -16.65
N VAL A 345 -5.51 6.28 -16.56
CA VAL A 345 -5.35 4.99 -17.25
C VAL A 345 -5.83 3.89 -16.30
N ALA A 346 -6.99 3.29 -16.60
CA ALA A 346 -7.47 2.10 -15.92
C ALA A 346 -7.01 0.87 -16.72
N ILE A 347 -6.26 -0.04 -16.09
CA ILE A 347 -5.78 -1.28 -16.70
C ILE A 347 -6.57 -2.44 -16.10
N THR A 348 -7.47 -3.02 -16.89
CA THR A 348 -8.08 -4.32 -16.62
C THR A 348 -7.18 -5.40 -17.21
N ALA A 349 -6.46 -6.13 -16.35
CA ALA A 349 -5.88 -7.42 -16.74
C ALA A 349 -6.98 -8.49 -16.62
N ASN A 350 -7.27 -9.19 -17.71
CA ASN A 350 -8.21 -10.31 -17.75
C ASN A 350 -7.55 -11.61 -17.27
#